data_AF-A0A2Z6M8R2-F1
#
_entry.id   AF-A0A2Z6M8R2-F1
#
_cell.length_a   1.000
_cell.length_b   1.000
_cell.length_c   1.000
_cell.angle_alpha   90.00
_cell.angle_beta   90.00
_cell.angle_gamma   90.00
#
_symmetry.space_group_name_H-M   'P 1'
#
loop_
_entity.id
_entity.type
_entity.pdbx_description
1 polymer ?
#
loop_
_entity_poly.entity_id
_entity_poly.type
_entity_poly.pdbx_seq_one_letter_code
_entity_poly.pdbx_strand_id
1 'polypeptide(L)'
;MNDIVNGLQVKVLKKIGVNFDIEGDNHGGDDDDVDPREKRKSQGELKSKVLFKKGLTTRQTTINGAFKKDIREDACKDIALFFYNNVIPFNVARSDEYVRMFDNVAKHGLGFKPPSYHEIRIKYLDIYYGEISKVVAGYRSDWEKYGCTIMTDGWTDRKRRTILNFLVHSPKGTIFLKSIDASDITKTADKIFKMMDDVVEEVGEENVVQIVTDNAENYKETGELLMEKRSNLFWTPCAAHCFDLMLEDFEKKIPLHKETIAKGKKITTYIYGRTSLISMLHKFTKNVDLIRPSLTRFATSYMTLGCLNDHQQELINMFKSNEWKTSKLAKTKDEINVQKIVSNKLFWKNFLTCLRGVFPLVKVLRIVDSEERAAMGYIYEEMDLAKEKIKANFNGVVRSYNLLWNIIDERWDKQLHRPLHAAGLYLNPMIRYAPGFTDDEEVVDGMYDCLLRLVEDPEKRAKVDEQFEDLKARKGKFGSEFATYALGTKIPTQLWESYGGKHKELQWFALRVLSLTCSSSGCERNWSAFERKKIKRKSANYEVEEIDSEDEGEEWIENVEDEEDEGDVGQDATIGDVLSDDLDLSPIDEEEDDDALEVEENEDEDGDLDDFQDYGLDDILNM
;
A
#
# COMPACT_ATOMS: atom_id res chain seq x y z
N MET A 1 -4.82 8.34 2.35
CA MET A 1 -3.66 7.44 2.16
C MET A 1 -2.55 7.62 3.22
N ASN A 2 -2.82 8.32 4.35
CA ASN A 2 -1.84 8.56 5.43
C ASN A 2 -2.08 7.72 6.71
N ASP A 3 -3.02 6.77 6.68
CA ASP A 3 -3.43 6.05 7.89
C ASP A 3 -2.80 4.65 8.05
N ILE A 4 -2.16 4.11 7.00
CA ILE A 4 -1.58 2.75 7.05
C ILE A 4 -0.14 2.78 7.61
N VAL A 5 0.67 3.77 7.25
CA VAL A 5 2.07 3.91 7.73
C VAL A 5 2.14 4.28 9.22
N ASN A 6 1.19 5.08 9.72
CA ASN A 6 1.10 5.40 11.15
C ASN A 6 0.61 4.21 11.99
N GLY A 7 -0.21 3.33 11.42
CA GLY A 7 -0.71 2.14 12.12
C GLY A 7 0.38 1.09 12.42
N LEU A 8 1.40 0.97 11.57
CA LEU A 8 2.49 0.01 11.74
C LEU A 8 3.47 0.42 12.85
N GLN A 9 3.84 1.71 12.94
CA GLN A 9 4.69 2.21 14.04
C GLN A 9 3.97 2.14 15.40
N VAL A 10 2.66 2.43 15.45
CA VAL A 10 1.86 2.34 16.68
C VAL A 10 1.63 0.90 17.14
N LYS A 11 1.49 -0.06 16.20
CA LYS A 11 1.38 -1.51 16.52
C LYS A 11 2.71 -2.09 17.03
N VAL A 12 3.84 -1.62 16.53
CA VAL A 12 5.17 -2.02 17.04
C VAL A 12 5.38 -1.51 18.47
N LEU A 13 4.97 -0.28 18.80
CA LEU A 13 5.09 0.28 20.15
C LEU A 13 4.15 -0.38 21.18
N LYS A 14 2.95 -0.80 20.78
CA LYS A 14 2.03 -1.56 21.66
C LYS A 14 2.52 -2.98 22.00
N LYS A 15 3.42 -3.55 21.20
CA LYS A 15 3.97 -4.92 21.38
C LYS A 15 5.16 -4.99 22.34
N ILE A 16 5.65 -3.85 22.85
CA ILE A 16 6.83 -3.72 23.73
C ILE A 16 6.48 -3.90 25.23
N GLY A 17 5.22 -4.15 25.59
CA GLY A 17 4.88 -4.63 26.94
C GLY A 17 5.05 -3.58 28.05
N VAL A 18 4.72 -2.31 27.78
CA VAL A 18 4.34 -1.39 28.86
C VAL A 18 2.87 -1.66 29.18
N ASN A 19 2.61 -2.44 30.22
CA ASN A 19 1.24 -2.66 30.72
C ASN A 19 0.69 -1.35 31.32
N PHE A 20 -0.50 -0.96 30.87
CA PHE A 20 -1.42 -0.14 31.66
C PHE A 20 -2.67 -0.99 31.88
N ASP A 21 -2.74 -1.63 33.04
CA ASP A 21 -3.98 -2.18 33.55
C ASP A 21 -4.82 -1.03 34.10
N ILE A 22 -6.04 -0.86 33.58
CA ILE A 22 -7.15 -0.23 34.30
C ILE A 22 -8.36 -1.14 34.12
N GLU A 23 -8.48 -2.15 34.98
CA GLU A 23 -9.80 -2.54 35.47
C GLU A 23 -9.95 -1.94 36.86
N GLY A 24 -10.96 -1.09 37.02
CA GLY A 24 -11.38 -0.56 38.30
C GLY A 24 -12.88 -0.82 38.44
N ASP A 25 -13.21 -2.02 38.91
CA ASP A 25 -14.48 -2.29 39.57
C ASP A 25 -14.22 -2.16 41.07
N ASN A 26 -14.98 -1.34 41.79
CA ASN A 26 -15.01 -1.39 43.25
C ASN A 26 -16.35 -0.88 43.80
N HIS A 27 -17.14 -1.82 44.29
CA HIS A 27 -18.23 -1.66 45.23
C HIS A 27 -17.72 -1.48 46.66
N GLY A 28 -18.53 -0.80 47.49
CA GLY A 28 -18.46 -0.69 48.96
C GLY A 28 -18.91 0.72 49.36
N GLY A 29 -20.05 0.98 50.01
CA GLY A 29 -20.79 0.22 51.02
C GLY A 29 -20.55 0.87 52.38
N ASP A 30 -21.48 1.72 52.85
CA ASP A 30 -22.10 1.67 54.20
C ASP A 30 -22.62 3.04 54.75
N ASP A 31 -23.81 2.90 55.35
CA ASP A 31 -24.45 3.62 56.47
C ASP A 31 -25.26 4.93 56.29
N ASP A 32 -26.56 4.73 56.11
CA ASP A 32 -27.69 5.03 57.03
C ASP A 32 -27.98 6.45 57.58
N ASP A 33 -29.23 6.85 57.26
CA ASP A 33 -30.27 7.45 58.11
C ASP A 33 -30.22 8.95 58.51
N VAL A 34 -31.21 9.70 58.00
CA VAL A 34 -32.38 10.26 58.75
C VAL A 34 -32.96 11.48 57.99
N ASP A 35 -34.19 11.30 57.49
CA ASP A 35 -35.21 12.28 57.00
C ASP A 35 -35.74 13.16 58.18
N PRO A 36 -36.73 14.09 58.08
CA PRO A 36 -37.31 14.87 56.98
C PRO A 36 -37.45 16.37 57.30
N ARG A 37 -37.97 17.14 56.32
CA ARG A 37 -39.24 17.93 56.40
C ARG A 37 -39.25 19.01 55.31
N GLU A 38 -40.18 18.94 54.36
CA GLU A 38 -41.48 19.65 54.40
C GLU A 38 -41.31 21.18 54.48
N LYS A 39 -41.94 22.06 53.70
CA LYS A 39 -43.22 22.00 52.99
C LYS A 39 -43.39 23.35 52.24
N ARG A 40 -43.96 23.25 51.04
CA ARG A 40 -45.15 24.00 50.54
C ARG A 40 -45.11 25.52 50.26
N LYS A 41 -45.59 25.78 49.02
CA LYS A 41 -46.67 26.71 48.61
C LYS A 41 -46.28 28.20 48.51
N SER A 42 -46.75 29.00 47.56
CA SER A 42 -47.81 28.85 46.55
C SER A 42 -47.86 30.10 45.65
N GLN A 43 -48.24 29.87 44.38
CA GLN A 43 -49.22 30.62 43.56
C GLN A 43 -49.05 32.10 43.18
N GLY A 44 -49.34 32.35 41.89
CA GLY A 44 -49.90 33.59 41.33
C GLY A 44 -49.02 34.18 40.22
N GLU A 45 -49.18 33.77 38.95
CA GLU A 45 -49.93 34.48 37.88
C GLU A 45 -49.39 35.89 37.57
N LEU A 46 -49.12 36.37 36.33
CA LEU A 46 -49.36 35.93 34.95
C LEU A 46 -48.60 36.93 34.01
N LYS A 47 -48.05 36.44 32.88
CA LYS A 47 -47.65 37.17 31.62
C LYS A 47 -46.49 38.19 31.74
N SER A 48 -45.44 38.23 30.90
CA SER A 48 -45.38 38.03 29.44
C SER A 48 -43.94 37.91 28.91
N LYS A 49 -43.80 37.25 27.74
CA LYS A 49 -42.90 37.52 26.60
C LYS A 49 -41.36 37.30 26.67
N VAL A 50 -40.96 36.23 25.95
CA VAL A 50 -39.87 36.11 24.94
C VAL A 50 -38.41 35.77 25.38
N LEU A 51 -37.82 34.83 24.62
CA LEU A 51 -36.38 34.51 24.38
C LEU A 51 -35.60 33.70 25.43
N PHE A 52 -35.45 32.39 25.20
CA PHE A 52 -34.26 31.64 25.64
C PHE A 52 -33.56 30.99 24.43
N LYS A 53 -32.35 31.47 24.16
CA LYS A 53 -31.31 30.81 23.36
C LYS A 53 -29.99 31.02 24.09
N LYS A 54 -29.47 29.99 24.77
CA LYS A 54 -28.03 29.68 24.98
C LYS A 54 -27.87 28.65 26.10
N GLY A 55 -27.16 27.57 25.78
CA GLY A 55 -26.55 26.67 26.74
C GLY A 55 -25.20 26.23 26.19
N LEU A 56 -24.21 27.14 26.23
CA LEU A 56 -22.79 26.80 26.12
C LEU A 56 -22.34 26.37 27.51
N THR A 57 -21.95 25.11 27.66
CA THR A 57 -21.26 24.61 28.85
C THR A 57 -19.81 25.12 28.85
N THR A 58 -19.56 26.20 29.56
CA THR A 58 -18.21 26.74 29.84
C THR A 58 -17.52 25.85 30.87
N ARG A 59 -16.41 25.17 30.49
CA ARG A 59 -15.48 24.60 31.48
C ARG A 59 -14.84 25.75 32.27
N GLN A 60 -14.94 25.72 33.59
CA GLN A 60 -14.35 26.70 34.48
C GLN A 60 -12.82 26.63 34.41
N THR A 61 -12.16 27.68 33.93
CA THR A 61 -10.69 27.82 33.94
C THR A 61 -10.18 28.09 35.35
N THR A 62 -9.23 27.30 35.83
CA THR A 62 -8.54 27.53 37.11
C THR A 62 -7.73 28.84 37.05
N ILE A 63 -7.48 29.47 38.20
CA ILE A 63 -6.70 30.72 38.32
C ILE A 63 -5.30 30.58 37.69
N ASN A 64 -4.68 29.39 37.80
CA ASN A 64 -3.43 29.06 37.11
C ASN A 64 -3.54 29.07 35.58
N GLY A 65 -4.70 28.72 35.02
CA GLY A 65 -4.96 28.78 33.57
C GLY A 65 -5.13 30.21 33.05
N ALA A 66 -5.55 31.15 33.90
CA ALA A 66 -5.69 32.56 33.53
C ALA A 66 -4.33 33.28 33.50
N PHE A 67 -3.44 33.04 34.48
CA PHE A 67 -2.10 33.65 34.53
C PHE A 67 -1.07 33.00 33.58
N LYS A 68 -1.26 31.74 33.20
CA LYS A 68 -0.38 31.05 32.23
C LYS A 68 -0.85 31.16 30.78
N LYS A 69 -1.93 31.91 30.52
CA LYS A 69 -2.50 32.02 29.16
C LYS A 69 -1.53 32.69 28.20
N ASP A 70 -0.87 33.76 28.65
CA ASP A 70 0.09 34.50 27.84
C ASP A 70 1.38 33.69 27.62
N ILE A 71 1.89 33.04 28.67
CA ILE A 71 3.06 32.13 28.59
C ILE A 71 2.81 30.94 27.67
N ARG A 72 1.60 30.36 27.73
CA ARG A 72 1.20 29.27 26.83
C ARG A 72 1.15 29.77 25.39
N GLU A 73 0.58 30.94 25.15
CA GLU A 73 0.47 31.51 23.81
C GLU A 73 1.85 31.74 23.19
N ASP A 74 2.80 32.29 23.95
CA ASP A 74 4.18 32.48 23.47
C ASP A 74 4.86 31.14 23.17
N ALA A 75 4.74 30.14 24.04
CA ALA A 75 5.24 28.80 23.77
C ALA A 75 4.62 28.19 22.50
N CYS A 76 3.31 28.40 22.26
CA CYS A 76 2.64 27.90 21.06
C CYS A 76 3.12 28.61 19.79
N LYS A 77 3.41 29.92 19.86
CA LYS A 77 3.99 30.67 18.73
C LYS A 77 5.39 30.16 18.39
N ASP A 78 6.23 29.93 19.38
CA ASP A 78 7.60 29.43 19.15
C ASP A 78 7.58 28.00 18.57
N ILE A 79 6.69 27.14 19.08
CA ILE A 79 6.47 25.81 18.52
C ILE A 79 5.99 25.89 17.08
N ALA A 80 5.03 26.77 16.77
CA ALA A 80 4.54 26.95 15.40
C ALA A 80 5.65 27.45 14.48
N LEU A 81 6.45 28.42 14.94
CA LEU A 81 7.60 28.93 14.21
C LEU A 81 8.64 27.84 13.95
N PHE A 82 8.89 26.94 14.91
CA PHE A 82 9.74 25.77 14.71
C PHE A 82 9.21 24.86 13.59
N PHE A 83 7.90 24.62 13.52
CA PHE A 83 7.30 23.85 12.43
C PHE A 83 7.48 24.52 11.08
N TYR A 84 7.22 25.82 10.99
CA TYR A 84 7.31 26.59 9.74
C TYR A 84 8.76 26.65 9.24
N ASN A 85 9.70 27.05 10.10
CA ASN A 85 11.09 27.25 9.70
C ASN A 85 11.82 25.94 9.37
N ASN A 86 11.38 24.80 9.92
CA ASN A 86 11.99 23.49 9.67
C ASN A 86 11.17 22.61 8.72
N VAL A 87 10.13 23.18 8.09
CA VAL A 87 9.22 22.50 7.15
C VAL A 87 8.72 21.18 7.74
N ILE A 88 8.28 21.22 9.00
CA ILE A 88 7.75 20.05 9.70
C ILE A 88 6.27 19.93 9.34
N PRO A 89 5.84 18.78 8.80
CA PRO A 89 4.43 18.55 8.50
C PRO A 89 3.54 18.70 9.75
N PHE A 90 2.43 19.42 9.64
CA PHE A 90 1.53 19.69 10.77
C PHE A 90 0.91 18.43 11.38
N ASN A 91 0.84 17.33 10.63
CA ASN A 91 0.37 16.05 11.14
C ASN A 91 1.29 15.47 12.24
N VAL A 92 2.56 15.88 12.33
CA VAL A 92 3.47 15.49 13.43
C VAL A 92 2.89 15.90 14.79
N ALA A 93 2.20 17.03 14.86
CA ALA A 93 1.57 17.50 16.10
C ALA A 93 0.41 16.59 16.59
N ARG A 94 -0.04 15.64 15.76
CA ARG A 94 -1.05 14.64 16.13
C ARG A 94 -0.44 13.35 16.68
N SER A 95 0.89 13.20 16.66
CA SER A 95 1.54 11.97 17.10
C SER A 95 1.59 11.89 18.62
N ASP A 96 1.52 10.69 19.18
CA ASP A 96 1.60 10.50 20.63
C ASP A 96 3.00 10.87 21.16
N GLU A 97 4.05 10.68 20.35
CA GLU A 97 5.42 11.10 20.65
C GLU A 97 5.51 12.60 20.89
N TYR A 98 4.83 13.38 20.04
CA TYR A 98 4.78 14.83 20.15
C TYR A 98 4.17 15.26 21.49
N VAL A 99 3.04 14.65 21.88
CA VAL A 99 2.39 14.93 23.17
C VAL A 99 3.27 14.49 24.34
N ARG A 100 3.83 13.27 24.29
CA ARG A 100 4.71 12.72 25.34
C ARG A 100 5.97 13.56 25.54
N MET A 101 6.52 14.14 24.47
CA MET A 101 7.67 15.04 24.55
C MET A 101 7.35 16.21 25.48
N PHE A 102 6.25 16.94 25.24
CA PHE A 102 5.88 18.08 26.08
C PHE A 102 5.48 17.67 27.49
N ASP A 103 4.82 16.52 27.66
CA ASP A 103 4.51 15.99 29.00
C ASP A 103 5.77 15.73 29.81
N ASN A 104 6.80 15.12 29.19
CA ASN A 104 8.05 14.83 29.88
C ASN A 104 8.88 16.09 30.16
N VAL A 105 8.88 17.06 29.25
CA VAL A 105 9.48 18.38 29.49
C VAL A 105 8.76 19.10 30.64
N ALA A 106 7.43 19.09 30.66
CA ALA A 106 6.63 19.69 31.72
C ALA A 106 6.84 19.00 33.07
N LYS A 107 6.97 17.66 33.09
CA LYS A 107 7.30 16.87 34.29
C LYS A 107 8.68 17.19 34.84
N HIS A 108 9.67 17.40 33.96
CA HIS A 108 11.01 17.83 34.38
C HIS A 108 10.99 19.24 34.99
N GLY A 109 10.21 20.14 34.39
CA GLY A 109 10.05 21.52 34.88
C GLY A 109 11.21 22.45 34.49
N LEU A 110 11.30 23.59 35.20
CA LEU A 110 12.27 24.65 34.91
C LEU A 110 13.71 24.12 34.93
N GLY A 111 14.51 24.51 33.94
CA GLY A 111 15.90 24.09 33.78
C GLY A 111 16.10 22.88 32.85
N PHE A 112 15.03 22.31 32.28
CA PHE A 112 15.17 21.34 31.20
C PHE A 112 15.94 21.95 30.03
N LYS A 113 16.96 21.23 29.55
CA LYS A 113 17.69 21.57 28.33
C LYS A 113 17.31 20.55 27.25
N PRO A 114 16.79 21.00 26.09
CA PRO A 114 16.55 20.11 24.97
C PRO A 114 17.81 19.33 24.58
N PRO A 115 17.68 18.09 24.07
CA PRO A 115 18.83 17.32 23.64
C PRO A 115 19.55 18.02 22.48
N SER A 116 20.88 17.97 22.50
CA SER A 116 21.71 18.51 21.42
C SER A 116 21.63 17.66 20.15
N TYR A 117 22.06 18.23 19.02
CA TYR A 117 22.19 17.51 17.75
C TYR A 117 22.99 16.21 17.89
N HIS A 118 24.10 16.26 18.62
CA HIS A 118 24.98 15.11 18.84
C HIS A 118 24.31 14.03 19.69
N GLU A 119 23.61 14.42 20.77
CA GLU A 119 22.87 13.47 21.60
C GLU A 119 21.77 12.76 20.82
N ILE A 120 21.05 13.47 19.94
CA ILE A 120 20.00 12.87 19.11
C ILE A 120 20.58 11.86 18.13
N ARG A 121 21.65 12.22 17.39
CA ARG A 121 22.17 11.39 16.29
C ARG A 121 23.06 10.22 16.74
N ILE A 122 23.58 10.25 17.97
CA ILE A 122 24.42 9.18 18.52
C ILE A 122 23.71 8.52 19.70
N LYS A 123 23.74 9.15 20.87
CA LYS A 123 23.28 8.53 22.12
C LYS A 123 21.84 8.02 22.05
N TYR A 124 20.88 8.87 21.69
CA TYR A 124 19.47 8.46 21.67
C TYR A 124 19.17 7.57 20.46
N LEU A 125 19.84 7.76 19.33
CA LEU A 125 19.73 6.87 18.18
C LEU A 125 20.18 5.45 18.54
N ASP A 126 21.33 5.29 19.20
CA ASP A 126 21.87 4.00 19.64
C ASP A 126 20.96 3.31 20.66
N ILE A 127 20.41 4.09 21.61
CA ILE A 127 19.43 3.57 22.58
C ILE A 127 18.21 3.00 21.86
N TYR A 128 17.58 3.80 20.99
CA TYR A 128 16.37 3.34 20.28
C TYR A 128 16.68 2.25 19.25
N TYR A 129 17.86 2.26 18.64
CA TYR A 129 18.32 1.17 17.78
C TYR A 129 18.44 -0.14 18.58
N GLY A 130 19.02 -0.10 19.78
CA GLY A 130 19.09 -1.24 20.69
C GLY A 130 17.71 -1.74 21.14
N GLU A 131 16.78 -0.84 21.43
CA GLU A 131 15.38 -1.19 21.76
C GLU A 131 14.66 -1.85 20.58
N ILE A 132 14.76 -1.27 19.39
CA ILE A 132 14.16 -1.81 18.16
C ILE A 132 14.80 -3.16 17.81
N SER A 133 16.10 -3.32 18.00
CA SER A 133 16.81 -4.59 17.76
C SER A 133 16.28 -5.72 18.65
N LYS A 134 15.92 -5.43 19.92
CA LYS A 134 15.25 -6.41 20.80
C LYS A 134 13.87 -6.77 20.29
N VAL A 135 13.13 -5.80 19.77
CA VAL A 135 11.81 -6.04 19.16
C VAL A 135 11.95 -6.95 17.94
N VAL A 136 12.90 -6.65 17.04
CA VAL A 136 13.21 -7.44 15.84
C VAL A 136 13.65 -8.86 16.21
N ALA A 137 14.48 -9.03 17.24
CA ALA A 137 14.86 -10.35 17.75
C ALA A 137 13.62 -11.17 18.16
N GLY A 138 12.59 -10.52 18.68
CA GLY A 138 11.30 -11.16 18.98
C GLY A 138 10.54 -11.69 17.75
N TYR A 139 10.85 -11.28 16.53
CA TYR A 139 10.25 -11.83 15.30
C TYR A 139 10.98 -13.07 14.80
N ARG A 140 12.25 -13.28 15.17
CA ARG A 140 13.03 -14.44 14.70
C ARG A 140 12.38 -15.78 15.09
N SER A 141 11.73 -15.87 16.26
CA SER A 141 10.97 -17.07 16.64
C SER A 141 9.73 -17.32 15.79
N ASP A 142 9.15 -16.26 15.20
CA ASP A 142 8.06 -16.38 14.23
C ASP A 142 8.59 -16.96 12.92
N TRP A 143 9.77 -16.52 12.49
CA TRP A 143 10.43 -17.02 11.28
C TRP A 143 10.79 -18.50 11.39
N GLU A 144 11.20 -18.96 12.57
CA GLU A 144 11.44 -20.40 12.82
C GLU A 144 10.14 -21.21 12.67
N LYS A 145 9.05 -20.73 13.28
CA LYS A 145 7.76 -21.44 13.30
C LYS A 145 7.04 -21.42 11.96
N TYR A 146 6.92 -20.25 11.34
CA TYR A 146 6.10 -20.03 10.14
C TYR A 146 6.93 -19.82 8.88
N GLY A 147 8.25 -19.84 8.97
CA GLY A 147 9.07 -19.37 7.87
C GLY A 147 8.93 -17.87 7.66
N CYS A 148 9.71 -17.34 6.73
CA CYS A 148 9.61 -15.95 6.30
C CYS A 148 9.80 -15.80 4.79
N THR A 149 9.34 -14.66 4.30
CA THR A 149 9.62 -14.15 2.96
C THR A 149 10.62 -13.01 3.08
N ILE A 150 11.74 -13.10 2.38
CA ILE A 150 12.60 -11.93 2.15
C ILE A 150 12.03 -11.18 0.95
N MET A 151 11.82 -9.89 1.07
CA MET A 151 11.39 -9.02 -0.02
C MET A 151 12.50 -8.06 -0.32
N THR A 152 12.79 -7.85 -1.60
CA THR A 152 13.69 -6.79 -2.01
C THR A 152 13.16 -6.04 -3.21
N ASP A 153 13.40 -4.74 -3.18
CA ASP A 153 13.02 -3.82 -4.23
C ASP A 153 14.03 -2.67 -4.28
N GLY A 154 14.25 -2.20 -5.51
CA GLY A 154 15.24 -1.20 -5.82
C GLY A 154 14.61 0.09 -6.32
N TRP A 155 15.11 1.20 -5.80
CA TRP A 155 14.82 2.50 -6.38
C TRP A 155 16.10 3.22 -6.78
N THR A 156 16.06 3.84 -7.95
CA THR A 156 17.14 4.68 -8.45
C THR A 156 16.76 6.14 -8.33
N ASP A 157 17.57 6.93 -7.62
CA ASP A 157 17.31 8.35 -7.47
C ASP A 157 17.65 9.15 -8.74
N ARG A 158 17.17 10.40 -8.84
CA ARG A 158 17.49 11.30 -9.97
C ARG A 158 19.00 11.55 -10.13
N LYS A 159 19.83 11.23 -9.13
CA LYS A 159 21.30 11.28 -9.18
C LYS A 159 21.93 9.93 -9.55
N ARG A 160 21.13 8.98 -10.05
CA ARG A 160 21.52 7.61 -10.44
C ARG A 160 22.06 6.74 -9.30
N ARG A 161 21.76 7.07 -8.05
CA ARG A 161 22.09 6.17 -6.94
C ARG A 161 21.01 5.12 -6.82
N THR A 162 21.41 3.85 -6.85
CA THR A 162 20.48 2.74 -6.69
C THR A 162 20.51 2.27 -5.25
N ILE A 163 19.36 2.20 -4.59
CA ILE A 163 19.24 1.73 -3.22
C ILE A 163 18.32 0.51 -3.21
N LEU A 164 18.80 -0.59 -2.63
CA LEU A 164 18.07 -1.85 -2.47
C LEU A 164 17.62 -1.99 -1.04
N ASN A 165 16.31 -2.08 -0.83
CA ASN A 165 15.73 -2.35 0.48
C ASN A 165 15.54 -3.85 0.66
N PHE A 166 15.80 -4.34 1.86
CA PHE A 166 15.51 -5.70 2.29
C PHE A 166 14.53 -5.67 3.44
N LEU A 167 13.40 -6.34 3.25
CA LEU A 167 12.37 -6.52 4.27
C LEU A 167 12.18 -8.02 4.50
N VAL A 168 11.76 -8.38 5.71
CA VAL A 168 11.42 -9.76 6.07
C VAL A 168 9.98 -9.81 6.55
N HIS A 169 9.13 -10.55 5.83
CA HIS A 169 7.72 -10.74 6.15
C HIS A 169 7.47 -12.08 6.85
N SER A 170 6.61 -12.04 7.86
CA SER A 170 6.10 -13.18 8.62
C SER A 170 4.68 -12.87 9.12
N PRO A 171 3.89 -13.84 9.60
CA PRO A 171 2.55 -13.57 10.15
C PRO A 171 2.54 -12.54 11.28
N LYS A 172 3.64 -12.42 12.04
CA LYS A 172 3.77 -11.41 13.09
C LYS A 172 3.88 -9.97 12.55
N GLY A 173 4.26 -9.81 11.28
CA GLY A 173 4.43 -8.54 10.56
C GLY A 173 5.70 -8.49 9.72
N THR A 174 5.85 -7.38 8.99
CA THR A 174 7.02 -7.07 8.16
C THR A 174 8.03 -6.23 8.91
N ILE A 175 9.31 -6.60 8.80
CA ILE A 175 10.44 -5.84 9.35
C ILE A 175 11.29 -5.29 8.22
N PHE A 176 11.68 -4.03 8.32
CA PHE A 176 12.81 -3.49 7.57
C PHE A 176 14.10 -4.06 8.14
N LEU A 177 14.82 -4.86 7.35
CA LEU A 177 16.08 -5.47 7.76
C LEU A 177 17.24 -4.50 7.55
N LYS A 178 17.45 -4.09 6.30
CA LYS A 178 18.51 -3.16 5.92
C LYS A 178 18.25 -2.54 4.55
N SER A 179 19.02 -1.51 4.24
CA SER A 179 19.07 -0.87 2.93
C SER A 179 20.53 -0.83 2.49
N ILE A 180 20.80 -1.17 1.24
CA ILE A 180 22.14 -1.29 0.66
C ILE A 180 22.24 -0.31 -0.50
N ASP A 181 23.26 0.54 -0.49
CA ASP A 181 23.62 1.33 -1.67
C ASP A 181 24.22 0.37 -2.70
N ALA A 182 23.49 0.20 -3.79
CA ALA A 182 23.80 -0.72 -4.87
C ALA A 182 24.24 0.01 -6.14
N SER A 183 24.59 1.30 -6.06
CA SER A 183 25.00 2.12 -7.22
C SER A 183 26.15 1.50 -8.02
N ASP A 184 27.09 0.81 -7.35
CA ASP A 184 28.22 0.09 -7.96
C ASP A 184 27.95 -1.41 -8.20
N ILE A 185 26.78 -1.89 -7.76
CA ILE A 185 26.40 -3.30 -7.66
C ILE A 185 25.37 -3.69 -8.75
N THR A 186 24.47 -2.78 -9.13
CA THR A 186 23.24 -3.06 -9.91
C THR A 186 23.42 -3.43 -11.38
N LYS A 187 24.64 -3.68 -11.84
CA LYS A 187 24.92 -3.98 -13.25
C LYS A 187 25.10 -5.47 -13.58
N THR A 188 25.23 -6.35 -12.59
CA THR A 188 25.53 -7.78 -12.82
C THR A 188 24.79 -8.68 -11.84
N ALA A 189 24.17 -9.76 -12.33
CA ALA A 189 23.47 -10.75 -11.52
C ALA A 189 24.33 -11.31 -10.37
N ASP A 190 25.61 -11.59 -10.60
CA ASP A 190 26.54 -12.13 -9.58
C ASP A 190 26.63 -11.29 -8.30
N LYS A 191 26.65 -9.96 -8.44
CA LYS A 191 26.75 -9.05 -7.29
C LYS A 191 25.44 -8.98 -6.51
N ILE A 192 24.31 -8.99 -7.22
CA ILE A 192 22.97 -9.02 -6.61
C ILE A 192 22.78 -10.36 -5.90
N PHE A 193 23.19 -11.46 -6.53
CA PHE A 193 23.21 -12.80 -5.96
C PHE A 193 23.98 -12.85 -4.65
N LYS A 194 25.24 -12.40 -4.62
CA LYS A 194 26.04 -12.39 -3.39
C LYS A 194 25.34 -11.61 -2.27
N MET A 195 24.76 -10.47 -2.59
CA MET A 195 24.05 -9.65 -1.62
C MET A 195 22.78 -10.33 -1.09
N MET A 196 21.95 -10.94 -1.96
CA MET A 196 20.77 -11.69 -1.53
C MET A 196 21.16 -12.91 -0.69
N ASP A 197 22.22 -13.59 -1.10
CA ASP A 197 22.77 -14.75 -0.42
C ASP A 197 23.25 -14.40 0.99
N ASP A 198 24.00 -13.29 1.16
CA ASP A 198 24.40 -12.76 2.47
C ASP A 198 23.18 -12.42 3.35
N VAL A 199 22.09 -11.92 2.76
CA VAL A 199 20.84 -11.64 3.48
C VAL A 199 20.17 -12.93 3.96
N VAL A 200 20.17 -14.00 3.14
CA VAL A 200 19.66 -15.31 3.55
C VAL A 200 20.46 -15.85 4.73
N GLU A 201 21.79 -15.70 4.73
CA GLU A 201 22.64 -16.12 5.85
C GLU A 201 22.33 -15.33 7.13
N GLU A 202 22.10 -14.02 7.02
CA GLU A 202 21.77 -13.16 8.16
C GLU A 202 20.42 -13.52 8.82
N VAL A 203 19.44 -13.92 8.00
CA VAL A 203 18.10 -14.33 8.42
C VAL A 203 18.08 -15.78 8.92
N GLY A 204 18.98 -16.63 8.41
CA GLY A 204 19.03 -18.08 8.64
C GLY A 204 18.25 -18.83 7.55
N GLU A 205 18.95 -19.64 6.77
CA GLU A 205 18.40 -20.36 5.62
C GLU A 205 17.20 -21.23 5.99
N GLU A 206 17.25 -21.89 7.16
CA GLU A 206 16.17 -22.72 7.68
C GLU A 206 14.87 -21.94 7.95
N ASN A 207 14.95 -20.60 8.04
CA ASN A 207 13.81 -19.73 8.26
C ASN A 207 13.25 -19.19 6.95
N VAL A 208 14.04 -19.10 5.89
CA VAL A 208 13.64 -18.52 4.60
C VAL A 208 12.90 -19.55 3.76
N VAL A 209 11.65 -19.28 3.42
CA VAL A 209 10.88 -20.15 2.51
C VAL A 209 10.94 -19.61 1.08
N GLN A 210 10.93 -18.29 0.93
CA GLN A 210 11.05 -17.66 -0.38
C GLN A 210 11.70 -16.28 -0.32
N ILE A 211 12.18 -15.84 -1.49
CA ILE A 211 12.58 -14.46 -1.77
C ILE A 211 11.74 -13.91 -2.91
N VAL A 212 11.18 -12.70 -2.70
CA VAL A 212 10.37 -11.97 -3.66
C VAL A 212 11.13 -10.75 -4.17
N THR A 213 11.25 -10.63 -5.50
CA THR A 213 11.91 -9.51 -6.19
C THR A 213 11.02 -8.97 -7.30
N ASP A 214 11.38 -7.84 -7.89
CA ASP A 214 10.81 -7.47 -9.19
C ASP A 214 11.19 -8.50 -10.28
N ASN A 215 10.56 -8.39 -11.45
CA ASN A 215 10.72 -9.35 -12.55
C ASN A 215 11.72 -8.88 -13.63
N ALA A 216 12.63 -7.95 -13.31
CA ALA A 216 13.68 -7.57 -14.24
C ALA A 216 14.68 -8.72 -14.44
N GLU A 217 15.30 -8.75 -15.62
CA GLU A 217 16.09 -9.88 -16.11
C GLU A 217 17.25 -10.26 -15.17
N ASN A 218 17.93 -9.25 -14.63
CA ASN A 218 19.02 -9.43 -13.65
C ASN A 218 18.54 -10.09 -12.34
N TYR A 219 17.33 -9.79 -11.87
CA TYR A 219 16.77 -10.42 -10.67
C TYR A 219 16.27 -11.82 -10.93
N LYS A 220 15.75 -12.09 -12.14
CA LYS A 220 15.40 -13.44 -12.55
C LYS A 220 16.63 -14.34 -12.58
N GLU A 221 17.69 -13.92 -13.25
CA GLU A 221 18.96 -14.66 -13.30
C GLU A 221 19.53 -14.87 -11.89
N THR A 222 19.51 -13.82 -11.06
CA THR A 222 19.93 -13.91 -9.66
C THR A 222 19.11 -14.92 -8.86
N GLY A 223 17.78 -14.91 -9.04
CA GLY A 223 16.85 -15.81 -8.37
C GLY A 223 17.09 -17.27 -8.75
N GLU A 224 17.36 -17.53 -10.03
CA GLU A 224 17.74 -18.85 -10.52
C GLU A 224 19.06 -19.33 -9.89
N LEU A 225 20.11 -18.50 -9.90
CA LEU A 225 21.39 -18.79 -9.23
C LEU A 225 21.22 -19.08 -7.73
N LEU A 226 20.33 -18.33 -7.06
CA LEU A 226 20.03 -18.53 -5.65
C LEU A 226 19.31 -19.86 -5.40
N MET A 227 18.36 -20.22 -6.26
CA MET A 227 17.66 -21.50 -6.18
C MET A 227 18.56 -22.69 -6.50
N GLU A 228 19.59 -22.52 -7.34
CA GLU A 228 20.62 -23.54 -7.59
C GLU A 228 21.52 -23.73 -6.37
N LYS A 229 21.98 -22.64 -5.73
CA LYS A 229 22.83 -22.72 -4.53
C LYS A 229 22.07 -23.27 -3.31
N ARG A 230 20.83 -22.82 -3.10
CA ARG A 230 20.03 -23.13 -1.90
C ARG A 230 18.81 -23.96 -2.30
N SER A 231 18.86 -25.26 -2.01
CA SER A 231 17.83 -26.22 -2.42
C SER A 231 16.47 -26.03 -1.74
N ASN A 232 16.45 -25.41 -0.55
CA ASN A 232 15.27 -25.38 0.34
C ASN A 232 14.53 -24.04 0.38
N LEU A 233 14.65 -23.24 -0.67
CA LEU A 233 13.89 -21.99 -0.81
C LEU A 233 13.40 -21.80 -2.24
N PHE A 234 12.44 -20.90 -2.41
CA PHE A 234 12.00 -20.43 -3.72
C PHE A 234 12.44 -18.99 -3.98
N TRP A 235 12.81 -18.70 -5.22
CA TRP A 235 12.68 -17.35 -5.74
C TRP A 235 11.33 -17.23 -6.46
N THR A 236 10.60 -16.16 -6.16
CA THR A 236 9.32 -15.85 -6.78
C THR A 236 9.30 -14.39 -7.26
N PRO A 237 8.79 -14.10 -8.47
CA PRO A 237 8.63 -12.71 -8.88
C PRO A 237 7.46 -12.07 -8.13
N CYS A 238 7.55 -10.76 -7.94
CA CYS A 238 6.51 -9.97 -7.29
C CYS A 238 5.20 -10.07 -8.06
N ALA A 239 4.17 -10.62 -7.41
CA ALA A 239 2.84 -10.75 -7.97
C ALA A 239 2.26 -9.39 -8.35
N ALA A 240 2.35 -8.39 -7.46
CA ALA A 240 1.83 -7.05 -7.73
C ALA A 240 2.46 -6.43 -8.99
N HIS A 241 3.77 -6.62 -9.19
CA HIS A 241 4.45 -6.20 -10.41
C HIS A 241 3.97 -6.99 -11.64
N CYS A 242 3.80 -8.32 -11.52
CA CYS A 242 3.26 -9.14 -12.62
C CYS A 242 1.85 -8.72 -13.02
N PHE A 243 0.98 -8.40 -12.07
CA PHE A 243 -0.35 -7.83 -12.35
C PHE A 243 -0.26 -6.48 -13.03
N ASP A 244 0.68 -5.61 -12.62
CA ASP A 244 0.90 -4.33 -13.31
C ASP A 244 1.29 -4.54 -14.78
N LEU A 245 2.15 -5.53 -15.06
CA LEU A 245 2.52 -5.92 -16.42
C LEU A 245 1.35 -6.51 -17.23
N MET A 246 0.43 -7.24 -16.60
CA MET A 246 -0.81 -7.69 -17.26
C MET A 246 -1.67 -6.49 -17.68
N LEU A 247 -1.81 -5.51 -16.79
CA LEU A 247 -2.58 -4.29 -17.06
C LEU A 247 -1.91 -3.40 -18.13
N GLU A 248 -0.57 -3.35 -18.14
CA GLU A 248 0.24 -2.74 -19.19
C GLU A 248 0.00 -3.42 -20.53
N ASP A 249 0.05 -4.74 -20.57
CA ASP A 249 -0.18 -5.52 -21.78
C ASP A 249 -1.61 -5.34 -22.30
N PHE A 250 -2.60 -5.18 -21.44
CA PHE A 250 -3.94 -4.80 -21.86
C PHE A 250 -3.93 -3.44 -22.57
N GLU A 251 -3.31 -2.43 -21.96
CA GLU A 251 -3.20 -1.08 -22.56
C GLU A 251 -2.43 -1.09 -23.89
N LYS A 252 -1.38 -1.89 -24.03
CA LYS A 252 -0.53 -1.91 -25.23
C LYS A 252 -1.05 -2.81 -26.34
N LYS A 253 -1.52 -4.02 -26.00
CA LYS A 253 -1.83 -5.08 -26.96
C LYS A 253 -3.31 -5.10 -27.37
N ILE A 254 -4.21 -4.44 -26.62
CA ILE A 254 -5.65 -4.39 -26.94
C ILE A 254 -6.01 -2.99 -27.46
N PRO A 255 -6.32 -2.83 -28.77
CA PRO A 255 -6.61 -1.51 -29.36
C PRO A 255 -7.70 -0.73 -28.63
N LEU A 256 -8.76 -1.42 -28.21
CA LEU A 256 -9.85 -0.83 -27.42
C LEU A 256 -9.34 -0.18 -26.12
N HIS A 257 -8.47 -0.87 -25.37
CA HIS A 257 -7.91 -0.36 -24.13
C HIS A 257 -6.94 0.78 -24.41
N LYS A 258 -6.03 0.61 -25.39
CA LYS A 258 -5.07 1.64 -25.83
C LYS A 258 -5.76 2.98 -26.10
N GLU A 259 -6.76 2.95 -26.97
CA GLU A 259 -7.49 4.16 -27.36
C GLU A 259 -8.29 4.78 -26.22
N THR A 260 -8.97 3.93 -25.43
CA THR A 260 -9.85 4.40 -24.34
C THR A 260 -9.02 5.05 -23.24
N ILE A 261 -7.90 4.45 -22.85
CA ILE A 261 -6.97 5.02 -21.87
C ILE A 261 -6.36 6.31 -22.40
N ALA A 262 -5.91 6.35 -23.66
CA ALA A 262 -5.36 7.57 -24.25
C ALA A 262 -6.38 8.73 -24.24
N LYS A 263 -7.64 8.45 -24.58
CA LYS A 263 -8.75 9.43 -24.52
C LYS A 263 -9.04 9.86 -23.08
N GLY A 264 -9.04 8.93 -22.11
CA GLY A 264 -9.19 9.23 -20.69
C GLY A 264 -8.06 10.11 -20.14
N LYS A 265 -6.80 9.77 -20.45
CA LYS A 265 -5.60 10.56 -20.11
C LYS A 265 -5.71 11.99 -20.68
N LYS A 266 -6.18 12.16 -21.91
CA LYS A 266 -6.43 13.49 -22.49
C LYS A 266 -7.42 14.32 -21.67
N ILE A 267 -8.49 13.72 -21.14
CA ILE A 267 -9.45 14.42 -20.27
C ILE A 267 -8.76 14.86 -18.98
N THR A 268 -8.07 13.95 -18.30
CA THR A 268 -7.44 14.25 -17.00
C THR A 268 -6.32 15.26 -17.13
N THR A 269 -5.41 15.10 -18.09
CA THR A 269 -4.32 16.05 -18.35
C THR A 269 -4.87 17.45 -18.69
N TYR A 270 -5.96 17.52 -19.46
CA TYR A 270 -6.58 18.79 -19.80
C TYR A 270 -7.13 19.53 -18.57
N ILE A 271 -7.79 18.81 -17.66
CA ILE A 271 -8.37 19.38 -16.43
C ILE A 271 -7.27 19.75 -15.44
N TYR A 272 -6.36 18.81 -15.12
CA TYR A 272 -5.33 19.01 -14.10
C TYR A 272 -4.21 19.95 -14.54
N GLY A 273 -4.02 20.17 -15.84
CA GLY A 273 -3.09 21.18 -16.35
C GLY A 273 -3.54 22.64 -16.10
N ARG A 274 -4.73 22.87 -15.51
CA ARG A 274 -5.30 24.22 -15.36
C ARG A 274 -6.02 24.38 -14.01
N THR A 275 -5.49 25.21 -13.13
CA THR A 275 -6.06 25.50 -11.79
C THR A 275 -7.52 25.95 -11.83
N SER A 276 -7.90 26.71 -12.86
CA SER A 276 -9.29 27.15 -13.06
C SER A 276 -10.24 25.99 -13.36
N LEU A 277 -9.77 24.94 -14.05
CA LEU A 277 -10.57 23.75 -14.35
C LEU A 277 -10.64 22.79 -13.17
N ILE A 278 -9.58 22.67 -12.38
CA ILE A 278 -9.61 21.94 -11.10
C ILE A 278 -10.66 22.59 -10.18
N SER A 279 -10.61 23.91 -10.03
CA SER A 279 -11.58 24.65 -9.22
C SER A 279 -13.02 24.48 -9.72
N MET A 280 -13.21 24.43 -11.03
CA MET A 280 -14.52 24.18 -11.64
C MET A 280 -14.99 22.74 -11.39
N LEU A 281 -14.13 21.75 -11.65
CA LEU A 281 -14.38 20.33 -11.40
C LEU A 281 -14.87 20.12 -9.96
N HIS A 282 -14.13 20.64 -8.98
CA HIS A 282 -14.47 20.50 -7.55
C HIS A 282 -15.86 21.05 -7.20
N LYS A 283 -16.37 22.07 -7.91
CA LYS A 283 -17.75 22.55 -7.72
C LYS A 283 -18.79 21.51 -8.17
N PHE A 284 -18.53 20.79 -9.26
CA PHE A 284 -19.46 19.80 -9.81
C PHE A 284 -19.35 18.45 -9.09
N THR A 285 -18.14 18.06 -8.67
CA THR A 285 -17.86 16.76 -8.04
C THR A 285 -17.91 16.79 -6.51
N LYS A 286 -18.22 17.94 -5.89
CA LYS A 286 -18.21 18.13 -4.42
C LYS A 286 -16.82 17.89 -3.81
N ASN A 287 -15.80 18.51 -4.40
CA ASN A 287 -14.38 18.38 -4.05
C ASN A 287 -13.80 16.95 -4.20
N VAL A 288 -14.32 16.17 -5.17
CA VAL A 288 -13.73 14.88 -5.52
C VAL A 288 -12.75 15.07 -6.68
N ASP A 289 -11.55 14.51 -6.51
CA ASP A 289 -10.54 14.39 -7.56
C ASP A 289 -10.79 13.18 -8.45
N LEU A 290 -10.53 13.33 -9.74
CA LEU A 290 -10.72 12.26 -10.75
C LEU A 290 -9.55 11.29 -10.76
N ILE A 291 -8.34 11.76 -10.47
CA ILE A 291 -7.18 10.88 -10.35
C ILE A 291 -7.38 10.05 -9.09
N ARG A 292 -7.43 8.73 -9.26
CA ARG A 292 -7.57 7.80 -8.15
C ARG A 292 -6.28 6.97 -8.08
N PRO A 293 -5.29 7.42 -7.26
CA PRO A 293 -4.04 6.68 -7.10
C PRO A 293 -4.32 5.23 -6.72
N SER A 294 -3.66 4.33 -7.42
CA SER A 294 -3.61 2.91 -7.09
C SER A 294 -2.17 2.53 -6.76
N LEU A 295 -1.99 1.28 -6.38
CA LEU A 295 -0.70 0.75 -5.97
C LEU A 295 0.33 0.80 -7.10
N THR A 296 -0.15 0.59 -8.33
CA THR A 296 0.70 0.55 -9.51
C THR A 296 0.27 1.61 -10.52
N ARG A 297 1.16 1.99 -11.43
CA ARG A 297 0.89 3.06 -12.41
C ARG A 297 -0.22 2.67 -13.39
N PHE A 298 -0.29 1.40 -13.81
CA PHE A 298 -1.34 0.96 -14.74
C PHE A 298 -2.67 0.75 -14.02
N ALA A 299 -2.66 0.20 -12.80
CA ALA A 299 -3.85 0.17 -11.97
C ALA A 299 -4.37 1.59 -11.70
N THR A 300 -3.49 2.58 -11.50
CA THR A 300 -3.87 4.00 -11.34
C THR A 300 -4.59 4.52 -12.59
N SER A 301 -4.12 4.15 -13.79
CA SER A 301 -4.80 4.52 -15.04
C SER A 301 -6.23 3.97 -15.06
N TYR A 302 -6.43 2.68 -14.77
CA TYR A 302 -7.77 2.08 -14.76
C TYR A 302 -8.66 2.55 -13.60
N MET A 303 -8.11 2.84 -12.42
CA MET A 303 -8.87 3.38 -11.29
C MET A 303 -9.29 4.84 -11.55
N THR A 304 -8.42 5.62 -12.19
CA THR A 304 -8.75 6.97 -12.68
C THR A 304 -9.83 6.90 -13.74
N LEU A 305 -9.77 5.89 -14.62
CA LEU A 305 -10.87 5.62 -15.53
C LEU A 305 -12.17 5.37 -14.72
N GLY A 306 -12.20 4.41 -13.79
CA GLY A 306 -13.37 4.17 -12.94
C GLY A 306 -13.97 5.45 -12.34
N CYS A 307 -13.12 6.34 -11.81
CA CYS A 307 -13.53 7.63 -11.26
C CYS A 307 -14.15 8.59 -12.30
N LEU A 308 -13.60 8.66 -13.51
CA LEU A 308 -14.20 9.43 -14.61
C LEU A 308 -15.59 8.92 -14.98
N ASN A 309 -15.82 7.60 -14.91
CA ASN A 309 -17.13 7.02 -15.18
C ASN A 309 -18.13 7.34 -14.06
N ASP A 310 -17.72 7.20 -12.80
CA ASP A 310 -18.55 7.55 -11.63
C ASP A 310 -19.00 9.03 -11.68
N HIS A 311 -18.18 9.90 -12.25
CA HIS A 311 -18.45 11.33 -12.40
C HIS A 311 -18.78 11.78 -13.83
N GLN A 312 -19.27 10.86 -14.67
CA GLN A 312 -19.59 11.15 -16.07
C GLN A 312 -20.59 12.30 -16.20
N GLN A 313 -21.68 12.27 -15.43
CA GLN A 313 -22.73 13.29 -15.53
C GLN A 313 -22.25 14.65 -15.01
N GLU A 314 -21.48 14.67 -13.93
CA GLU A 314 -20.84 15.85 -13.38
C GLU A 314 -19.89 16.49 -14.40
N LEU A 315 -19.08 15.69 -15.09
CA LEU A 315 -18.21 16.15 -16.17
C LEU A 315 -19.02 16.74 -17.33
N ILE A 316 -20.05 16.04 -17.81
CA ILE A 316 -20.93 16.53 -18.88
C ILE A 316 -21.58 17.86 -18.47
N ASN A 317 -22.04 17.98 -17.22
CA ASN A 317 -22.66 19.20 -16.70
C ASN A 317 -21.65 20.34 -16.57
N MET A 318 -20.41 20.07 -16.16
CA MET A 318 -19.31 21.03 -16.12
C MET A 318 -19.09 21.65 -17.51
N PHE A 319 -18.93 20.83 -18.55
CA PHE A 319 -18.73 21.27 -19.94
C PHE A 319 -19.97 21.92 -20.59
N LYS A 320 -21.15 21.81 -19.96
CA LYS A 320 -22.39 22.48 -20.39
C LYS A 320 -22.69 23.77 -19.61
N SER A 321 -21.95 24.04 -18.54
CA SER A 321 -22.22 25.13 -17.61
C SER A 321 -22.03 26.51 -18.24
N ASN A 322 -22.71 27.52 -17.69
CA ASN A 322 -22.52 28.90 -18.12
C ASN A 322 -21.12 29.41 -17.78
N GLU A 323 -20.56 28.99 -16.64
CA GLU A 323 -19.19 29.32 -16.23
C GLU A 323 -18.16 28.77 -17.22
N TRP A 324 -18.40 27.57 -17.75
CA TRP A 324 -17.63 27.01 -18.84
C TRP A 324 -17.78 27.80 -20.14
N LYS A 325 -19.02 28.06 -20.58
CA LYS A 325 -19.32 28.76 -21.85
C LYS A 325 -18.75 30.17 -21.92
N THR A 326 -18.59 30.86 -20.79
CA THR A 326 -17.99 32.20 -20.73
C THR A 326 -16.47 32.17 -20.54
N SER A 327 -15.87 31.00 -20.33
CA SER A 327 -14.44 30.84 -20.20
C SER A 327 -13.70 31.10 -21.52
N LYS A 328 -12.50 31.68 -21.43
CA LYS A 328 -11.58 31.79 -22.58
C LYS A 328 -11.15 30.42 -23.11
N LEU A 329 -11.23 29.38 -22.28
CA LEU A 329 -10.80 28.01 -22.60
C LEU A 329 -11.77 27.27 -23.53
N ALA A 330 -13.05 27.66 -23.54
CA ALA A 330 -14.13 27.08 -24.34
C ALA A 330 -14.02 27.37 -25.86
N LYS A 331 -12.89 27.89 -26.33
CA LYS A 331 -12.62 28.23 -27.74
C LYS A 331 -11.32 27.62 -28.26
N THR A 332 -10.66 26.78 -27.47
CA THR A 332 -9.34 26.21 -27.83
C THR A 332 -9.51 24.92 -28.63
N LYS A 333 -8.55 24.56 -29.51
CA LYS A 333 -8.63 23.30 -30.27
C LYS A 333 -8.61 22.07 -29.35
N ASP A 334 -7.81 22.12 -28.30
CA ASP A 334 -7.73 21.06 -27.28
C ASP A 334 -9.07 20.86 -26.58
N GLU A 335 -9.81 21.95 -26.36
CA GLU A 335 -11.14 21.91 -25.76
C GLU A 335 -12.16 21.21 -26.64
N ILE A 336 -12.24 21.58 -27.93
CA ILE A 336 -13.16 20.96 -28.89
C ILE A 336 -12.92 19.44 -28.91
N ASN A 337 -11.67 19.01 -28.82
CA ASN A 337 -11.31 17.59 -28.77
C ASN A 337 -11.77 16.92 -27.47
N VAL A 338 -11.53 17.52 -26.29
CA VAL A 338 -11.95 16.95 -25.00
C VAL A 338 -13.48 16.92 -24.86
N GLN A 339 -14.17 17.99 -25.25
CA GLN A 339 -15.63 18.04 -25.21
C GLN A 339 -16.28 17.01 -26.14
N LYS A 340 -15.68 16.78 -27.33
CA LYS A 340 -16.09 15.69 -28.23
C LYS A 340 -15.92 14.32 -27.58
N ILE A 341 -14.81 14.06 -26.89
CA ILE A 341 -14.60 12.80 -26.17
C ILE A 341 -15.65 12.63 -25.07
N VAL A 342 -15.82 13.63 -24.20
CA VAL A 342 -16.78 13.57 -23.07
C VAL A 342 -18.23 13.42 -23.55
N SER A 343 -18.57 13.97 -24.71
CA SER A 343 -19.93 13.86 -25.28
C SER A 343 -20.14 12.58 -26.12
N ASN A 344 -19.08 11.81 -26.38
CA ASN A 344 -19.15 10.62 -27.22
C ASN A 344 -19.68 9.42 -26.42
N LYS A 345 -20.88 8.95 -26.76
CA LYS A 345 -21.50 7.77 -26.12
C LYS A 345 -20.69 6.48 -26.32
N LEU A 346 -20.09 6.29 -27.50
CA LEU A 346 -19.27 5.11 -27.79
C LEU A 346 -18.00 5.09 -26.93
N PHE A 347 -17.40 6.25 -26.65
CA PHE A 347 -16.28 6.35 -25.72
C PHE A 347 -16.65 5.77 -24.36
N TRP A 348 -17.76 6.19 -23.76
CA TRP A 348 -18.22 5.68 -22.46
C TRP A 348 -18.63 4.19 -22.49
N LYS A 349 -19.17 3.69 -23.62
CA LYS A 349 -19.43 2.25 -23.79
C LYS A 349 -18.12 1.44 -23.82
N ASN A 350 -17.13 1.90 -24.59
CA ASN A 350 -15.80 1.27 -24.66
C ASN A 350 -15.10 1.31 -23.30
N PHE A 351 -15.34 2.38 -22.55
CA PHE A 351 -14.87 2.56 -21.19
C PHE A 351 -15.36 1.48 -20.23
N LEU A 352 -16.68 1.30 -20.14
CA LEU A 352 -17.29 0.25 -19.33
C LEU A 352 -16.80 -1.14 -19.74
N THR A 353 -16.57 -1.34 -21.04
CA THR A 353 -15.99 -2.57 -21.59
C THR A 353 -14.59 -2.83 -21.04
N CYS A 354 -13.72 -1.81 -20.97
CA CYS A 354 -12.38 -1.94 -20.38
C CYS A 354 -12.45 -2.27 -18.87
N LEU A 355 -13.33 -1.58 -18.11
CA LEU A 355 -13.46 -1.81 -16.67
C LEU A 355 -13.97 -3.22 -16.35
N ARG A 356 -14.91 -3.75 -17.15
CA ARG A 356 -15.42 -5.13 -17.04
C ARG A 356 -14.31 -6.18 -17.15
N GLY A 357 -13.29 -5.94 -17.98
CA GLY A 357 -12.15 -6.84 -18.12
C GLY A 357 -11.10 -6.71 -17.01
N VAL A 358 -10.96 -5.51 -16.43
CA VAL A 358 -9.83 -5.19 -15.53
C VAL A 358 -10.16 -5.34 -14.05
N PHE A 359 -11.39 -5.02 -13.63
CA PHE A 359 -11.74 -4.99 -12.21
C PHE A 359 -11.55 -6.33 -11.48
N PRO A 360 -11.84 -7.49 -12.10
CA PRO A 360 -11.51 -8.78 -11.48
C PRO A 360 -10.02 -8.91 -11.15
N LEU A 361 -9.10 -8.51 -12.05
CA LEU A 361 -7.66 -8.53 -11.77
C LEU A 361 -7.24 -7.50 -10.72
N VAL A 362 -7.85 -6.31 -10.71
CA VAL A 362 -7.58 -5.30 -9.67
C VAL A 362 -7.97 -5.81 -8.28
N LYS A 363 -8.99 -6.66 -8.17
CA LYS A 363 -9.32 -7.34 -6.91
C LYS A 363 -8.19 -8.26 -6.47
N VAL A 364 -7.67 -9.11 -7.37
CA VAL A 364 -6.55 -10.01 -7.04
C VAL A 364 -5.29 -9.21 -6.67
N LEU A 365 -5.00 -8.13 -7.40
CA LEU A 365 -3.90 -7.22 -7.08
C LEU A 365 -3.98 -6.69 -5.64
N ARG A 366 -5.18 -6.31 -5.16
CA ARG A 366 -5.38 -5.87 -3.77
C ARG A 366 -5.15 -6.98 -2.74
N ILE A 367 -5.45 -8.23 -3.10
CA ILE A 367 -5.24 -9.39 -2.22
C ILE A 367 -3.73 -9.64 -2.06
N VAL A 368 -2.98 -9.68 -3.17
CA VAL A 368 -1.54 -10.00 -3.14
C VAL A 368 -0.69 -8.91 -2.51
N ASP A 369 -1.18 -7.68 -2.48
CA ASP A 369 -0.53 -6.51 -1.88
C ASP A 369 -0.86 -6.28 -0.40
N SER A 370 -1.85 -7.01 0.13
CA SER A 370 -2.30 -6.86 1.52
C SER A 370 -1.23 -7.31 2.52
N GLU A 371 -0.87 -6.43 3.44
CA GLU A 371 -0.02 -6.78 4.60
C GLU A 371 -0.81 -7.44 5.74
N GLU A 372 -2.15 -7.46 5.67
CA GLU A 372 -2.99 -8.02 6.73
C GLU A 372 -3.16 -9.53 6.63
N ARG A 373 -3.10 -10.08 5.40
CA ARG A 373 -3.28 -11.51 5.14
C ARG A 373 -2.28 -11.99 4.10
N ALA A 374 -1.56 -13.06 4.43
CA ALA A 374 -0.69 -13.75 3.50
C ALA A 374 -1.50 -14.27 2.29
N ALA A 375 -1.10 -13.85 1.09
CA ALA A 375 -1.84 -14.10 -0.14
C ALA A 375 -1.59 -15.48 -0.76
N MET A 376 -0.55 -16.20 -0.32
CA MET A 376 -0.11 -17.47 -0.92
C MET A 376 -1.23 -18.52 -0.97
N GLY A 377 -2.08 -18.57 0.07
CA GLY A 377 -3.20 -19.50 0.14
C GLY A 377 -4.41 -19.15 -0.73
N TYR A 378 -4.39 -18.01 -1.42
CA TYR A 378 -5.56 -17.46 -2.14
C TYR A 378 -5.28 -17.17 -3.61
N ILE A 379 -4.06 -16.74 -3.94
CA ILE A 379 -3.74 -16.18 -5.26
C ILE A 379 -4.13 -17.08 -6.43
N TYR A 380 -3.93 -18.39 -6.33
CA TYR A 380 -4.28 -19.34 -7.40
C TYR A 380 -5.79 -19.34 -7.68
N GLU A 381 -6.61 -19.61 -6.66
CA GLU A 381 -8.08 -19.62 -6.80
C GLU A 381 -8.60 -18.25 -7.22
N GLU A 382 -8.06 -17.16 -6.66
CA GLU A 382 -8.49 -15.81 -7.02
C GLU A 382 -8.19 -15.47 -8.48
N MET A 383 -7.15 -16.06 -9.08
CA MET A 383 -6.88 -15.95 -10.52
C MET A 383 -7.91 -16.68 -11.37
N ASP A 384 -8.28 -17.89 -11.00
CA ASP A 384 -9.33 -18.66 -11.68
C ASP A 384 -10.68 -17.94 -11.59
N LEU A 385 -11.03 -17.46 -10.39
CA LEU A 385 -12.22 -16.66 -10.14
C LEU A 385 -12.19 -15.35 -10.93
N ALA A 386 -11.04 -14.70 -11.06
CA ALA A 386 -10.90 -13.49 -11.88
C ALA A 386 -11.18 -13.79 -13.36
N LYS A 387 -10.63 -14.89 -13.91
CA LYS A 387 -10.90 -15.32 -15.29
C LYS A 387 -12.38 -15.63 -15.50
N GLU A 388 -13.02 -16.41 -14.63
CA GLU A 388 -14.44 -16.73 -14.74
C GLU A 388 -15.32 -15.48 -14.58
N LYS A 389 -14.95 -14.54 -13.69
CA LYS A 389 -15.67 -13.26 -13.55
C LYS A 389 -15.53 -12.39 -14.80
N ILE A 390 -14.35 -12.35 -15.43
CA ILE A 390 -14.15 -11.67 -16.72
C ILE A 390 -15.11 -12.26 -17.76
N LYS A 391 -15.09 -13.58 -17.94
CA LYS A 391 -15.98 -14.28 -18.88
C LYS A 391 -17.46 -13.98 -18.61
N ALA A 392 -17.88 -13.99 -17.34
CA ALA A 392 -19.23 -13.63 -16.94
C ALA A 392 -19.58 -12.17 -17.27
N ASN A 393 -18.67 -11.22 -17.04
CA ASN A 393 -18.87 -9.80 -17.38
C ASN A 393 -19.05 -9.55 -18.89
N PHE A 394 -18.61 -10.49 -19.72
CA PHE A 394 -18.79 -10.49 -21.17
C PHE A 394 -19.85 -11.49 -21.65
N ASN A 395 -20.74 -11.95 -20.76
CA ASN A 395 -21.84 -12.88 -21.07
C ASN A 395 -21.39 -14.18 -21.76
N GLY A 396 -20.15 -14.63 -21.49
CA GLY A 396 -19.59 -15.82 -22.13
C GLY A 396 -19.21 -15.66 -23.60
N VAL A 397 -19.23 -14.42 -24.16
CA VAL A 397 -18.85 -14.18 -25.55
C VAL A 397 -17.33 -14.24 -25.69
N VAL A 398 -16.82 -15.40 -26.13
CA VAL A 398 -15.38 -15.71 -26.22
C VAL A 398 -14.58 -14.60 -26.90
N ARG A 399 -15.03 -14.11 -28.06
CA ARG A 399 -14.32 -13.05 -28.82
C ARG A 399 -14.09 -11.76 -28.02
N SER A 400 -14.93 -11.49 -27.02
CA SER A 400 -14.88 -10.27 -26.22
C SER A 400 -13.86 -10.32 -25.08
N TYR A 401 -13.49 -11.52 -24.60
CA TYR A 401 -12.58 -11.67 -23.45
C TYR A 401 -11.35 -12.53 -23.73
N ASN A 402 -11.31 -13.29 -24.83
CA ASN A 402 -10.23 -14.24 -25.10
C ASN A 402 -8.85 -13.55 -25.15
N LEU A 403 -8.76 -12.33 -25.67
CA LEU A 403 -7.49 -11.60 -25.69
C LEU A 403 -7.01 -11.20 -24.29
N LEU A 404 -7.93 -10.90 -23.36
CA LEU A 404 -7.61 -10.66 -21.96
C LEU A 404 -7.08 -11.94 -21.31
N TRP A 405 -7.77 -13.06 -21.51
CA TRP A 405 -7.34 -14.37 -21.00
C TRP A 405 -5.97 -14.77 -21.54
N ASN A 406 -5.72 -14.63 -22.84
CA ASN A 406 -4.41 -14.96 -23.43
C ASN A 406 -3.26 -14.18 -22.78
N ILE A 407 -3.47 -12.89 -22.48
CA ILE A 407 -2.44 -12.07 -21.80
C ILE A 407 -2.28 -12.50 -20.33
N ILE A 408 -3.39 -12.79 -19.65
CA ILE A 408 -3.37 -13.30 -18.27
C ILE A 408 -2.57 -14.60 -18.22
N ASP A 409 -2.91 -15.57 -19.08
CA ASP A 409 -2.30 -16.90 -19.12
C ASP A 409 -0.82 -16.80 -19.50
N GLU A 410 -0.48 -15.98 -20.50
CA GLU A 410 0.91 -15.75 -20.88
C GLU A 410 1.75 -15.22 -19.70
N ARG A 411 1.22 -14.31 -18.89
CA ARG A 411 1.94 -13.74 -17.74
C ARG A 411 1.91 -14.68 -16.53
N TRP A 412 0.80 -15.37 -16.30
CA TRP A 412 0.66 -16.35 -15.23
C TRP A 412 1.63 -17.50 -15.45
N ASP A 413 1.54 -18.21 -16.58
CA ASP A 413 2.29 -19.44 -16.84
C ASP A 413 3.79 -19.18 -16.97
N LYS A 414 4.19 -18.11 -17.67
CA LYS A 414 5.60 -17.87 -17.99
C LYS A 414 6.35 -17.06 -16.93
N GLN A 415 5.65 -16.29 -16.11
CA GLN A 415 6.29 -15.33 -15.20
C GLN A 415 5.91 -15.61 -13.75
N LEU A 416 4.61 -15.56 -13.41
CA LEU A 416 4.19 -15.54 -12.01
C LEU A 416 4.07 -16.93 -11.38
N HIS A 417 3.39 -17.88 -12.03
CA HIS A 417 3.02 -19.17 -11.45
C HIS A 417 4.26 -19.97 -11.02
N ARG A 418 4.16 -20.61 -9.85
CA ARG A 418 5.21 -21.42 -9.23
C ARG A 418 4.53 -22.52 -8.41
N PRO A 419 5.20 -23.66 -8.17
CA PRO A 419 4.70 -24.75 -7.31
C PRO A 419 4.20 -24.26 -5.94
N LEU A 420 4.80 -23.20 -5.41
CA LEU A 420 4.41 -22.55 -4.16
C LEU A 420 2.94 -22.05 -4.16
N HIS A 421 2.46 -21.52 -5.28
CA HIS A 421 1.08 -21.04 -5.43
C HIS A 421 0.08 -22.21 -5.45
N ALA A 422 0.40 -23.30 -6.15
CA ALA A 422 -0.38 -24.53 -6.15
C ALA A 422 -0.44 -25.17 -4.75
N ALA A 423 0.71 -25.25 -4.06
CA ALA A 423 0.75 -25.72 -2.67
C ALA A 423 -0.10 -24.85 -1.75
N GLY A 424 -0.05 -23.52 -1.92
CA GLY A 424 -0.89 -22.57 -1.17
C GLY A 424 -2.38 -22.87 -1.31
N LEU A 425 -2.87 -23.06 -2.54
CA LEU A 425 -4.24 -23.49 -2.82
C LEU A 425 -4.57 -24.82 -2.14
N TYR A 426 -3.73 -25.83 -2.38
CA TYR A 426 -3.96 -27.21 -1.94
C TYR A 426 -4.04 -27.33 -0.41
N LEU A 427 -3.24 -26.53 0.29
CA LEU A 427 -3.16 -26.48 1.75
C LEU A 427 -4.25 -25.62 2.39
N ASN A 428 -5.01 -24.82 1.63
CA ASN A 428 -6.04 -23.95 2.17
C ASN A 428 -7.33 -24.74 2.47
N PRO A 429 -7.69 -24.98 3.75
CA PRO A 429 -8.88 -25.78 4.06
C PRO A 429 -10.18 -25.08 3.65
N MET A 430 -10.21 -23.74 3.56
CA MET A 430 -11.40 -22.99 3.15
C MET A 430 -11.77 -23.29 1.71
N ILE A 431 -10.78 -23.37 0.83
CA ILE A 431 -10.96 -23.63 -0.60
C ILE A 431 -11.15 -25.12 -0.85
N ARG A 432 -10.28 -25.96 -0.25
CA ARG A 432 -10.35 -27.42 -0.40
C ARG A 432 -11.70 -28.01 -0.01
N TYR A 433 -12.35 -27.41 0.98
CA TYR A 433 -13.63 -27.87 1.51
C TYR A 433 -14.84 -27.15 0.93
N ALA A 434 -14.62 -26.22 0.00
CA ALA A 434 -15.68 -25.53 -0.71
C ALA A 434 -16.41 -26.50 -1.66
N PRO A 435 -17.71 -26.27 -1.92
CA PRO A 435 -18.45 -27.05 -2.91
C PRO A 435 -17.82 -26.91 -4.30
N GLY A 436 -17.60 -28.03 -4.98
CA GLY A 436 -17.06 -28.03 -6.35
C GLY A 436 -15.54 -28.09 -6.45
N PHE A 437 -14.81 -28.10 -5.32
CA PHE A 437 -13.37 -28.33 -5.34
C PHE A 437 -13.03 -29.71 -5.90
N THR A 438 -12.06 -29.76 -6.80
CA THR A 438 -11.51 -30.99 -7.39
C THR A 438 -10.00 -30.97 -7.27
N ASP A 439 -9.40 -32.14 -7.05
CA ASP A 439 -7.95 -32.29 -7.12
C ASP A 439 -7.52 -32.24 -8.59
N ASP A 440 -7.23 -31.03 -9.07
CA ASP A 440 -6.63 -30.79 -10.38
C ASP A 440 -5.19 -31.30 -10.41
N GLU A 441 -4.80 -31.96 -11.51
CA GLU A 441 -3.51 -32.63 -11.63
C GLU A 441 -2.34 -31.64 -11.53
N GLU A 442 -2.47 -30.43 -12.12
CA GLU A 442 -1.45 -29.38 -12.04
C GLU A 442 -1.25 -28.91 -10.59
N VAL A 443 -2.35 -28.76 -9.84
CA VAL A 443 -2.32 -28.32 -8.44
C VAL A 443 -1.67 -29.39 -7.54
N VAL A 444 -1.98 -30.67 -7.80
CA VAL A 444 -1.40 -31.80 -7.06
C VAL A 444 0.11 -31.88 -7.33
N ASP A 445 0.52 -31.84 -8.59
CA ASP A 445 1.93 -31.91 -8.99
C ASP A 445 2.71 -30.72 -8.41
N GLY A 446 2.17 -29.51 -8.53
CA GLY A 446 2.77 -28.31 -7.94
C GLY A 446 2.89 -28.38 -6.42
N MET A 447 1.96 -29.04 -5.72
CA MET A 447 2.09 -29.30 -4.29
C MET A 447 3.27 -30.22 -3.99
N TYR A 448 3.40 -31.35 -4.70
CA TYR A 448 4.48 -32.30 -4.48
C TYR A 448 5.86 -31.73 -4.87
N ASP A 449 5.94 -30.94 -5.92
CA ASP A 449 7.16 -30.20 -6.30
C ASP A 449 7.57 -29.21 -5.21
N CYS A 450 6.61 -28.50 -4.61
CA CYS A 450 6.85 -27.63 -3.47
C CYS A 450 7.35 -28.41 -2.25
N LEU A 451 6.75 -29.57 -1.96
CA LEU A 451 7.15 -30.43 -0.86
C LEU A 451 8.57 -31.00 -1.06
N LEU A 452 8.90 -31.44 -2.27
CA LEU A 452 10.23 -31.95 -2.63
C LEU A 452 11.32 -30.88 -2.44
N ARG A 453 11.01 -29.63 -2.83
CA ARG A 453 11.91 -28.49 -2.68
C ARG A 453 12.12 -28.11 -1.22
N LEU A 454 11.05 -27.91 -0.45
CA LEU A 454 11.14 -27.32 0.90
C LEU A 454 11.45 -28.33 2.02
N VAL A 455 11.36 -29.63 1.74
CA VAL A 455 11.57 -30.68 2.73
C VAL A 455 12.58 -31.69 2.21
N GLU A 456 13.83 -31.57 2.65
CA GLU A 456 14.91 -32.49 2.24
C GLU A 456 14.69 -33.92 2.71
N ASP A 457 14.25 -34.08 3.96
CA ASP A 457 14.11 -35.37 4.64
C ASP A 457 13.00 -36.23 4.00
N PRO A 458 13.34 -37.37 3.37
CA PRO A 458 12.37 -38.27 2.77
C PRO A 458 11.36 -38.85 3.78
N GLU A 459 11.76 -39.08 5.04
CA GLU A 459 10.87 -39.62 6.06
C GLU A 459 9.82 -38.58 6.47
N LYS A 460 10.25 -37.32 6.61
CA LYS A 460 9.33 -36.20 6.85
C LYS A 460 8.36 -36.01 5.69
N ARG A 461 8.83 -36.12 4.43
CA ARG A 461 7.95 -36.07 3.24
C ARG A 461 6.90 -37.18 3.26
N ALA A 462 7.30 -38.42 3.55
CA ALA A 462 6.37 -39.56 3.64
C ALA A 462 5.30 -39.35 4.72
N LYS A 463 5.67 -38.76 5.86
CA LYS A 463 4.69 -38.41 6.91
C LYS A 463 3.75 -37.28 6.49
N VAL A 464 4.25 -36.27 5.78
CA VAL A 464 3.40 -35.19 5.23
C VAL A 464 2.38 -35.80 4.26
N ASP A 465 2.82 -36.71 3.39
CA ASP A 465 1.97 -37.43 2.43
C ASP A 465 0.88 -38.26 3.13
N GLU A 466 1.25 -39.08 4.12
CA GLU A 466 0.28 -39.84 4.92
C GLU A 466 -0.76 -38.90 5.61
N GLN A 467 -0.30 -37.77 6.14
CA GLN A 467 -1.15 -36.79 6.82
C GLN A 467 -2.08 -36.04 5.87
N PHE A 468 -1.75 -35.93 4.57
CA PHE A 468 -2.63 -35.32 3.58
C PHE A 468 -3.93 -36.10 3.37
N GLU A 469 -3.87 -37.44 3.44
CA GLU A 469 -5.06 -38.28 3.30
C GLU A 469 -6.09 -38.00 4.41
N ASP A 470 -5.62 -37.64 5.60
CA ASP A 470 -6.48 -37.24 6.70
C ASP A 470 -7.08 -35.84 6.50
N LEU A 471 -6.33 -34.91 5.91
CA LEU A 471 -6.86 -33.61 5.51
C LEU A 471 -7.97 -33.80 4.46
N LYS A 472 -7.70 -34.52 3.38
CA LYS A 472 -8.67 -34.81 2.31
C LYS A 472 -9.95 -35.44 2.86
N ALA A 473 -9.80 -36.45 3.71
CA ALA A 473 -10.92 -37.17 4.30
C ALA A 473 -11.61 -36.42 5.46
N ARG A 474 -11.19 -35.19 5.79
CA ARG A 474 -11.64 -34.41 6.97
C ARG A 474 -11.58 -35.22 8.27
N LYS A 475 -10.57 -36.07 8.44
CA LYS A 475 -10.46 -36.92 9.63
C LYS A 475 -10.07 -36.11 10.87
N GLY A 476 -10.47 -36.63 12.03
CA GLY A 476 -10.10 -36.06 13.32
C GLY A 476 -10.62 -34.63 13.51
N LYS A 477 -9.72 -33.70 13.85
CA LYS A 477 -10.11 -32.31 14.15
C LYS A 477 -10.55 -31.52 12.92
N PHE A 478 -10.07 -31.88 11.73
CA PHE A 478 -10.42 -31.18 10.48
C PHE A 478 -11.91 -31.28 10.14
N GLY A 479 -12.56 -32.40 10.44
CA GLY A 479 -14.00 -32.60 10.24
C GLY A 479 -14.88 -32.30 11.44
N SER A 480 -14.34 -31.68 12.49
CA SER A 480 -15.13 -31.32 13.67
C SER A 480 -16.13 -30.19 13.35
N GLU A 481 -17.21 -30.12 14.13
CA GLU A 481 -18.20 -29.03 14.01
C GLU A 481 -17.55 -27.65 14.20
N PHE A 482 -16.63 -27.54 15.17
CA PHE A 482 -15.84 -26.34 15.39
C PHE A 482 -14.96 -25.97 14.20
N ALA A 483 -14.32 -26.95 13.55
CA ALA A 483 -13.51 -26.68 12.35
C ALA A 483 -14.38 -26.20 11.20
N THR A 484 -15.56 -26.79 11.02
CA THR A 484 -16.52 -26.39 9.98
C THR A 484 -16.99 -24.95 10.16
N TYR A 485 -17.34 -24.56 11.38
CA TYR A 485 -17.69 -23.16 11.69
C TYR A 485 -16.51 -22.20 11.49
N ALA A 486 -15.29 -22.66 11.78
CA ALA A 486 -14.09 -21.86 11.65
C ALA A 486 -13.71 -21.54 10.19
N LEU A 487 -14.15 -22.34 9.20
CA LEU A 487 -13.83 -22.11 7.78
C LEU A 487 -14.29 -20.74 7.27
N GLY A 488 -15.33 -20.15 7.85
CA GLY A 488 -15.81 -18.81 7.47
C GLY A 488 -15.28 -17.66 8.33
N THR A 489 -14.53 -17.94 9.39
CA THR A 489 -14.18 -16.94 10.43
C THR A 489 -12.69 -16.81 10.69
N LYS A 490 -11.89 -17.85 10.39
CA LYS A 490 -10.44 -17.87 10.58
C LYS A 490 -9.71 -17.83 9.25
N ILE A 491 -8.53 -17.22 9.25
CA ILE A 491 -7.60 -17.32 8.11
C ILE A 491 -6.94 -18.72 8.07
N PRO A 492 -6.39 -19.16 6.92
CA PRO A 492 -5.83 -20.50 6.75
C PRO A 492 -4.79 -20.89 7.78
N THR A 493 -3.85 -19.99 8.11
CA THR A 493 -2.83 -20.25 9.14
C THR A 493 -3.46 -20.53 10.51
N GLN A 494 -4.47 -19.76 10.92
CA GLN A 494 -5.18 -19.97 12.18
C GLN A 494 -5.99 -21.28 12.20
N LEU A 495 -6.53 -21.72 11.06
CA LEU A 495 -7.17 -23.02 10.93
C LEU A 495 -6.15 -24.14 11.19
N TRP A 496 -4.97 -24.05 10.58
CA TRP A 496 -3.89 -25.00 10.78
C TRP A 496 -3.40 -25.03 12.22
N GLU A 497 -3.24 -23.88 12.88
CA GLU A 497 -2.89 -23.83 14.30
C GLU A 497 -3.93 -24.50 15.21
N SER A 498 -5.21 -24.27 14.92
CA SER A 498 -6.31 -24.73 15.76
C SER A 498 -6.57 -26.23 15.61
N TYR A 499 -6.49 -26.75 14.37
CA TYR A 499 -6.99 -28.08 14.03
C TYR A 499 -5.91 -29.05 13.52
N GLY A 500 -4.74 -28.55 13.08
CA GLY A 500 -3.65 -29.37 12.55
C GLY A 500 -2.74 -30.03 13.59
N GLY A 501 -2.95 -29.81 14.89
CA GLY A 501 -1.99 -30.24 15.93
C GLY A 501 -1.74 -31.75 16.09
N LYS A 502 -2.54 -32.62 15.45
CA LYS A 502 -2.28 -34.08 15.39
C LYS A 502 -1.44 -34.49 14.17
N HIS A 503 -1.23 -33.57 13.23
CA HIS A 503 -0.58 -33.75 11.95
C HIS A 503 0.62 -32.81 11.90
N LYS A 504 1.64 -33.07 12.74
CA LYS A 504 2.68 -32.08 13.06
C LYS A 504 3.53 -31.72 11.84
N GLU A 505 3.91 -32.69 11.03
CA GLU A 505 4.72 -32.51 9.84
C GLU A 505 3.97 -31.72 8.77
N LEU A 506 2.71 -32.09 8.51
CA LEU A 506 1.85 -31.38 7.58
C LEU A 506 1.46 -29.99 8.10
N GLN A 507 1.18 -29.84 9.39
CA GLN A 507 0.93 -28.53 10.01
C GLN A 507 2.15 -27.62 9.88
N TRP A 508 3.35 -28.13 10.15
CA TRP A 508 4.58 -27.38 9.97
C TRP A 508 4.75 -26.92 8.51
N PHE A 509 4.51 -27.80 7.54
CA PHE A 509 4.60 -27.45 6.12
C PHE A 509 3.54 -26.41 5.73
N ALA A 510 2.29 -26.63 6.13
CA ALA A 510 1.17 -25.74 5.83
C ALA A 510 1.35 -24.33 6.38
N LEU A 511 1.80 -24.22 7.64
CA LEU A 511 2.08 -22.93 8.25
C LEU A 511 3.18 -22.18 7.51
N ARG A 512 4.19 -22.89 6.98
CA ARG A 512 5.29 -22.27 6.24
C ARG A 512 4.91 -21.76 4.85
N VAL A 513 4.05 -22.47 4.13
CA VAL A 513 3.57 -22.04 2.81
C VAL A 513 2.49 -20.95 2.92
N LEU A 514 1.50 -21.14 3.81
CA LEU A 514 0.34 -20.24 3.89
C LEU A 514 0.63 -18.89 4.57
N SER A 515 1.84 -18.72 5.12
CA SER A 515 2.28 -17.49 5.80
C SER A 515 2.99 -16.51 4.87
N LEU A 516 3.16 -16.87 3.60
CA LEU A 516 3.97 -16.13 2.64
C LEU A 516 3.17 -15.00 1.96
N THR A 517 3.82 -13.85 1.82
CA THR A 517 3.34 -12.76 0.96
C THR A 517 3.68 -13.07 -0.50
N CYS A 518 2.98 -12.50 -1.46
CA CYS A 518 3.30 -12.67 -2.89
C CYS A 518 3.90 -11.39 -3.51
N SER A 519 4.08 -10.33 -2.74
CA SER A 519 4.47 -9.00 -3.24
C SER A 519 5.66 -8.42 -2.49
N SER A 520 6.55 -7.73 -3.22
CA SER A 520 7.63 -6.90 -2.68
C SER A 520 7.24 -5.42 -2.50
N SER A 521 6.00 -5.03 -2.82
CA SER A 521 5.49 -3.64 -2.73
C SER A 521 5.61 -2.99 -1.34
N GLY A 522 5.71 -3.79 -0.26
CA GLY A 522 6.02 -3.28 1.08
C GLY A 522 7.36 -2.51 1.14
N CYS A 523 8.28 -2.80 0.22
CA CYS A 523 9.55 -2.09 0.08
C CYS A 523 9.37 -0.64 -0.38
N GLU A 524 8.38 -0.37 -1.24
CA GLU A 524 8.11 0.95 -1.82
C GLU A 524 7.54 1.93 -0.79
N ARG A 525 6.68 1.44 0.11
CA ARG A 525 6.01 2.27 1.13
C ARG A 525 7.00 2.94 2.09
N ASN A 526 8.14 2.29 2.33
CA ASN A 526 9.22 2.84 3.14
C ASN A 526 9.94 3.99 2.44
N TRP A 527 9.93 4.08 1.11
CA TRP A 527 10.60 5.16 0.37
C TRP A 527 10.01 6.54 0.69
N SER A 528 8.69 6.65 0.87
CA SER A 528 8.04 7.91 1.31
C SER A 528 8.58 8.44 2.65
N ALA A 529 9.09 7.57 3.53
CA ALA A 529 9.75 7.95 4.77
C ALA A 529 11.22 8.36 4.55
N PHE A 530 11.91 7.77 3.56
CA PHE A 530 13.28 8.11 3.18
C PHE A 530 13.36 9.39 2.32
N GLU A 531 12.41 9.65 1.42
CA GLU A 531 12.32 10.89 0.64
C GLU A 531 12.18 12.12 1.54
N ARG A 532 11.40 12.01 2.62
CA ARG A 532 11.27 13.04 3.65
C ARG A 532 12.60 13.39 4.34
N LYS A 533 13.57 12.46 4.38
CA LYS A 533 14.94 12.72 4.86
C LYS A 533 15.83 13.36 3.79
N LYS A 534 15.58 13.10 2.49
CA LYS A 534 16.40 13.58 1.36
C LYS A 534 15.97 14.94 0.80
N ILE A 535 14.67 15.27 0.74
CA ILE A 535 14.20 16.60 0.30
C ILE A 535 14.79 17.72 1.18
N LYS A 536 15.02 17.42 2.48
CA LYS A 536 15.69 18.32 3.43
C LYS A 536 17.14 18.68 3.09
N ARG A 537 17.83 17.90 2.23
CA ARG A 537 19.20 18.25 1.78
C ARG A 537 19.22 19.30 0.67
N LYS A 538 18.11 19.55 -0.04
CA LYS A 538 18.07 20.58 -1.11
C LYS A 538 17.86 22.01 -0.60
N SER A 539 17.40 22.18 0.66
CA SER A 539 17.17 23.49 1.28
C SER A 539 18.26 23.90 2.29
N ALA A 540 19.36 23.16 2.37
CA ALA A 540 20.53 23.53 3.15
C ALA A 540 21.77 23.54 2.23
N ASN A 541 22.02 24.68 1.57
CA ASN A 541 23.37 25.00 1.10
C ASN A 541 24.23 25.27 2.33
N TYR A 542 24.87 24.22 2.83
CA TYR A 542 26.13 24.31 3.55
C TYR A 542 26.97 23.15 3.04
N GLU A 543 28.15 23.48 2.52
CA GLU A 543 29.17 22.52 2.10
C GLU A 543 29.41 21.52 3.22
N VAL A 544 29.28 20.23 2.90
CA VAL A 544 29.74 19.16 3.76
C VAL A 544 30.79 18.42 2.95
N GLU A 545 32.04 18.62 3.34
CA GLU A 545 33.17 17.77 2.93
C GLU A 545 32.81 16.31 3.20
N GLU A 546 32.96 15.47 2.16
CA GLU A 546 33.05 14.03 2.33
C GLU A 546 34.30 13.74 3.17
N ILE A 547 34.12 13.18 4.36
CA ILE A 547 35.22 12.57 5.10
C ILE A 547 35.08 11.07 4.93
N ASP A 548 35.84 10.56 3.96
CA ASP A 548 36.34 9.20 3.93
C ASP A 548 37.13 8.92 5.22
N SER A 549 36.90 7.76 5.81
CA SER A 549 37.60 7.31 7.01
C SER A 549 39.03 6.87 6.66
N GLU A 550 40.01 7.78 6.75
CA GLU A 550 41.42 7.43 6.94
C GLU A 550 42.10 8.38 7.94
N ASP A 551 43.05 7.81 8.68
CA ASP A 551 43.62 8.20 9.97
C ASP A 551 44.63 9.39 9.97
N GLU A 552 44.90 9.86 11.21
CA GLU A 552 46.10 10.57 11.74
C GLU A 552 46.33 12.10 11.52
N GLY A 553 46.49 12.81 12.66
CA GLY A 553 47.63 13.73 12.86
C GLY A 553 47.46 15.25 12.74
N GLU A 554 47.64 15.93 13.88
CA GLU A 554 48.27 17.25 14.07
C GLU A 554 47.47 18.57 14.06
N GLU A 555 48.12 19.55 14.70
CA GLU A 555 47.66 20.71 15.46
C GLU A 555 47.82 22.03 14.65
N TRP A 556 47.05 23.07 15.04
CA TRP A 556 47.32 24.53 14.89
C TRP A 556 46.79 25.37 13.68
N ILE A 557 45.91 26.33 14.06
CA ILE A 557 45.97 27.81 13.92
C ILE A 557 45.59 28.56 12.62
N GLU A 558 44.63 29.48 12.86
CA GLU A 558 44.43 30.87 12.38
C GLU A 558 43.92 31.23 10.97
N ASN A 559 42.80 31.96 11.04
CA ASN A 559 42.54 33.30 10.49
C ASN A 559 42.05 33.49 9.03
N VAL A 560 40.89 34.18 8.98
CA VAL A 560 40.58 35.36 8.14
C VAL A 560 40.24 35.01 6.68
N GLU A 561 39.24 35.58 5.99
CA GLU A 561 38.67 36.92 5.94
C GLU A 561 37.26 36.84 5.32
N ASP A 562 36.48 37.90 5.52
CA ASP A 562 35.16 38.18 4.94
C ASP A 562 35.18 38.24 3.41
N GLU A 563 34.05 37.95 2.76
CA GLU A 563 33.58 38.74 1.62
C GLU A 563 32.06 38.63 1.44
N GLU A 564 31.44 39.81 1.42
CA GLU A 564 30.04 40.09 1.11
C GLU A 564 29.76 39.77 -0.36
N ASP A 565 28.56 39.30 -0.71
CA ASP A 565 27.87 39.92 -1.85
C ASP A 565 26.37 39.65 -1.93
N GLU A 566 25.71 40.66 -2.50
CA GLU A 566 24.29 40.97 -2.49
C GLU A 566 23.43 40.15 -3.47
N GLY A 567 22.15 39.98 -3.09
CA GLY A 567 20.99 40.11 -3.99
C GLY A 567 20.56 38.91 -4.86
N ASP A 568 19.33 38.41 -4.68
CA ASP A 568 18.19 38.82 -5.52
C ASP A 568 16.88 38.16 -5.04
N VAL A 569 15.77 38.87 -5.24
CA VAL A 569 14.41 38.55 -4.83
C VAL A 569 13.77 37.62 -5.86
N GLY A 570 13.49 36.37 -5.47
CA GLY A 570 12.89 35.34 -6.34
C GLY A 570 11.62 34.72 -5.76
N GLN A 571 10.49 35.25 -6.22
CA GLN A 571 9.10 34.75 -6.29
C GLN A 571 8.71 33.42 -5.60
N ASP A 572 7.63 33.54 -4.82
CA ASP A 572 6.79 32.50 -4.21
C ASP A 572 6.43 31.36 -5.19
N ALA A 573 6.80 30.13 -4.82
CA ALA A 573 6.37 28.91 -5.51
C ALA A 573 4.90 28.61 -5.18
N THR A 574 4.09 28.32 -6.20
CA THR A 574 2.65 28.03 -6.03
C THR A 574 2.40 26.53 -5.97
N ILE A 575 1.26 26.16 -5.39
CA ILE A 575 0.75 24.79 -5.15
C ILE A 575 0.75 23.88 -6.42
N GLY A 576 0.93 24.44 -7.63
CA GLY A 576 1.04 23.67 -8.87
C GLY A 576 2.34 22.88 -9.04
N ASP A 577 3.44 23.30 -8.39
CA ASP A 577 4.75 22.66 -8.62
C ASP A 577 4.86 21.28 -7.94
N VAL A 578 4.07 21.05 -6.88
CA VAL A 578 4.05 19.79 -6.11
C VAL A 578 3.27 18.67 -6.82
N LEU A 579 2.43 18.99 -7.80
CA LEU A 579 1.65 17.99 -8.57
C LEU A 579 2.33 17.57 -9.88
N SER A 580 3.42 18.24 -10.28
CA SER A 580 4.15 17.90 -11.51
C SER A 580 5.13 16.73 -11.34
N ASP A 581 5.61 16.50 -10.12
CA ASP A 581 6.62 15.46 -9.84
C ASP A 581 6.05 14.02 -9.90
N ASP A 582 4.73 13.84 -9.82
CA ASP A 582 4.06 12.52 -9.98
C ASP A 582 3.76 12.14 -11.45
N LEU A 583 4.08 13.04 -12.40
CA LEU A 583 3.92 12.82 -13.84
C LEU A 583 5.27 12.98 -14.54
N ASP A 584 6.24 12.14 -14.21
CA ASP A 584 7.48 12.02 -14.99
C ASP A 584 7.14 11.36 -16.35
N LEU A 585 6.72 12.20 -17.30
CA LEU A 585 6.50 11.85 -18.70
C LEU A 585 7.86 11.83 -19.39
N SER A 586 8.41 10.64 -19.64
CA SER A 586 9.51 10.50 -20.58
C SER A 586 9.04 10.93 -21.98
N PRO A 587 9.85 11.67 -22.76
CA PRO A 587 9.54 11.93 -24.16
C PRO A 587 9.38 10.61 -24.90
N ILE A 588 8.28 10.46 -25.64
CA ILE A 588 8.12 9.40 -26.63
C ILE A 588 8.90 9.85 -27.85
N ASP A 589 9.90 9.07 -28.26
CA ASP A 589 10.55 9.25 -29.56
C ASP A 589 9.49 9.05 -30.65
N GLU A 590 9.19 10.13 -31.39
CA GLU A 590 8.39 10.09 -32.61
C GLU A 590 9.27 9.49 -33.72
N GLU A 591 9.14 8.18 -33.97
CA GLU A 591 9.48 7.63 -35.29
C GLU A 591 8.25 7.77 -36.19
N GLU A 592 8.35 8.66 -37.17
CA GLU A 592 7.45 8.78 -38.32
C GLU A 592 7.57 7.51 -39.18
N ASP A 593 6.56 6.64 -39.15
CA ASP A 593 6.32 5.68 -40.23
C ASP A 593 5.06 6.10 -40.98
N ASP A 594 5.29 6.82 -42.08
CA ASP A 594 4.35 7.00 -43.18
C ASP A 594 4.20 5.66 -43.90
N ASP A 595 3.09 4.96 -43.70
CA ASP A 595 2.57 4.00 -44.68
C ASP A 595 1.04 4.07 -44.72
N ALA A 596 0.56 4.74 -45.77
CA ALA A 596 -0.84 4.81 -46.14
C ALA A 596 -1.36 3.42 -46.52
N LEU A 597 -2.30 2.89 -45.74
CA LEU A 597 -3.16 1.78 -46.16
C LEU A 597 -4.57 2.31 -46.40
N GLU A 598 -4.96 2.31 -47.67
CA GLU A 598 -6.32 2.58 -48.13
C GLU A 598 -7.30 1.59 -47.48
N VAL A 599 -8.29 2.13 -46.76
CA VAL A 599 -9.41 1.37 -46.23
C VAL A 599 -10.51 1.40 -47.29
N GLU A 600 -10.77 0.27 -47.94
CA GLU A 600 -11.98 0.07 -48.73
C GLU A 600 -13.19 0.07 -47.81
N GLU A 601 -14.11 0.99 -48.07
CA GLU A 601 -15.45 1.05 -47.49
C GLU A 601 -16.23 -0.22 -47.85
N ASN A 602 -16.72 -0.95 -46.86
CA ASN A 602 -17.85 -1.85 -47.04
C ASN A 602 -18.98 -1.37 -46.13
N GLU A 603 -20.01 -0.85 -46.80
CA GLU A 603 -21.34 -0.59 -46.25
C GLU A 603 -22.06 -1.92 -45.94
N ASP A 604 -23.04 -1.80 -45.03
CA ASP A 604 -24.12 -2.76 -44.72
C ASP A 604 -23.82 -3.92 -43.74
N GLU A 605 -24.32 -3.79 -42.49
CA GLU A 605 -25.64 -4.33 -42.12
C GLU A 605 -26.02 -3.91 -40.70
N ASP A 606 -27.12 -3.16 -40.60
CA ASP A 606 -27.82 -2.82 -39.37
C ASP A 606 -28.34 -4.08 -38.67
N GLY A 607 -27.83 -4.33 -37.46
CA GLY A 607 -28.33 -5.34 -36.54
C GLY A 607 -28.61 -4.72 -35.18
N ASP A 608 -29.90 -4.51 -34.91
CA ASP A 608 -30.45 -3.99 -33.66
C ASP A 608 -29.82 -4.63 -32.42
N LEU A 609 -29.07 -3.84 -31.65
CA LEU A 609 -28.56 -4.16 -30.31
C LEU A 609 -29.17 -3.19 -29.28
N ASP A 610 -30.48 -3.02 -29.35
CA ASP A 610 -31.27 -2.36 -28.30
C ASP A 610 -31.80 -3.44 -27.35
N ASP A 611 -30.99 -3.78 -26.34
CA ASP A 611 -31.43 -4.15 -24.98
C ASP A 611 -30.21 -4.54 -24.13
N PHE A 612 -29.50 -3.54 -23.58
CA PHE A 612 -28.59 -3.74 -22.47
C PHE A 612 -28.92 -2.74 -21.37
N GLN A 613 -29.66 -3.21 -20.37
CA GLN A 613 -30.03 -2.45 -19.18
C GLN A 613 -28.82 -2.01 -18.34
N ASP A 614 -28.98 -0.83 -17.75
CA ASP A 614 -28.15 -0.20 -16.72
C ASP A 614 -27.79 -1.19 -15.61
N TYR A 615 -26.50 -1.47 -15.46
CA TYR A 615 -25.91 -1.91 -14.19
C TYR A 615 -24.86 -0.90 -13.78
N GLY A 616 -25.08 -0.24 -12.64
CA GLY A 616 -24.14 0.71 -12.05
C GLY A 616 -22.89 0.01 -11.52
N LEU A 617 -21.77 0.74 -11.42
CA LEU A 617 -20.50 0.25 -10.87
C LEU A 617 -20.62 -0.26 -9.43
N ASP A 618 -21.65 0.13 -8.68
CA ASP A 618 -21.87 -0.30 -7.30
C ASP A 618 -22.12 -1.82 -7.17
N ASP A 619 -22.61 -2.48 -8.23
CA ASP A 619 -22.76 -3.94 -8.28
C ASP A 619 -21.42 -4.66 -8.62
N ILE A 620 -20.43 -3.93 -9.12
CA ILE A 620 -19.11 -4.44 -9.52
C ILE A 620 -18.05 -4.15 -8.43
N LEU A 621 -18.23 -3.09 -7.63
CA LEU A 621 -17.27 -2.66 -6.60
C LEU A 621 -17.57 -3.15 -5.18
N ASN A 622 -18.78 -3.64 -4.88
CA ASN A 622 -19.18 -4.09 -3.53
C ASN A 622 -18.95 -5.60 -3.26
N MET A 623 -17.93 -6.24 -3.85
CA MET A 623 -17.60 -7.66 -3.61
C MET A 623 -16.13 -7.97 -3.33
#